data_AF-A0A8J3D6Z2-F1
#
_entry.id   AF-A0A8J3D6Z2-F1
#
_cell.length_a   1.000
_cell.length_b   1.000
_cell.length_c   1.000
_cell.angle_alpha   90.00
_cell.angle_beta   90.00
_cell.angle_gamma   90.00
#
_symmetry.space_group_name_H-M   'P 1'
#
loop_
_entity.id
_entity.type
_entity.pdbx_description
1 polymer ?
#
loop_
_entity_poly.entity_id
_entity_poly.type
_entity_poly.pdbx_seq_one_letter_code
_entity_poly.pdbx_strand_id
1 'polypeptide(L)' 'MPTFDFKRYHIRSINAASGEERAAINQELKDLYASLSEADQKDFNEQLQQFLAKERARLKSDLESVKGMGGAN' A
#
# COMPACT_ATOMS: atom_id res chain seq x y z
N MET A 1 -15.85 12.82 1.28
CA MET A 1 -14.88 11.73 1.46
C MET A 1 -13.54 12.18 0.88
N PRO A 2 -12.52 12.41 1.72
CA PRO A 2 -11.17 12.63 1.23
C PRO A 2 -10.62 11.37 0.56
N THR A 3 -9.90 11.52 -0.55
CA THR A 3 -9.21 10.41 -1.22
C THR A 3 -7.76 10.37 -0.76
N PHE A 4 -7.31 9.24 -0.22
CA PHE A 4 -5.95 9.08 0.27
C PHE A 4 -5.05 8.39 -0.76
N ASP A 5 -3.90 9.01 -1.08
CA ASP A 5 -2.97 8.49 -2.07
C ASP A 5 -1.96 7.49 -1.47
N PHE A 6 -2.46 6.31 -1.07
CA PHE A 6 -1.63 5.23 -0.53
C PHE A 6 -0.57 4.74 -1.51
N LYS A 7 -0.82 4.87 -2.82
CA LYS A 7 0.12 4.49 -3.87
C LYS A 7 1.40 5.30 -3.77
N ARG A 8 1.32 6.60 -3.48
CA ARG A 8 2.48 7.45 -3.26
C ARG A 8 3.36 6.95 -2.10
N TYR A 9 2.76 6.65 -0.95
CA TYR A 9 3.50 6.11 0.21
C TYR A 9 4.11 4.74 -0.10
N HIS A 10 3.37 3.88 -0.80
CA HIS A 10 3.84 2.56 -1.19
C HIS A 10 5.06 2.62 -2.13
N ILE A 11 4.99 3.43 -3.19
CA ILE A 11 6.10 3.61 -4.13
C ILE A 11 7.32 4.21 -3.44
N ARG A 12 7.14 5.23 -2.58
CA ARG A 12 8.25 5.80 -1.81
C ARG A 12 8.90 4.75 -0.91
N SER A 13 8.09 3.92 -0.23
CA SER A 13 8.59 2.88 0.67
C SER A 13 9.36 1.77 -0.07
N ILE A 14 8.91 1.40 -1.28
CA ILE A 14 9.63 0.46 -2.16
C ILE A 14 10.99 1.03 -2.59
N ASN A 15 11.02 2.31 -2.98
CA ASN A 15 12.23 2.97 -3.49
C ASN A 15 13.17 3.51 -2.39
N ALA A 16 12.76 3.46 -1.12
CA ALA A 16 13.58 3.88 0.01
C ALA A 16 14.86 3.03 0.07
N ALA A 17 16.00 3.70 0.14
CA ALA A 17 17.31 3.04 0.13
C ALA A 17 17.64 2.39 1.47
N SER A 18 17.00 2.84 2.55
CA SER A 18 17.25 2.38 3.92
C SER A 18 15.99 2.08 4.72
N GLY A 19 16.15 1.27 5.79
CA GLY A 19 15.08 1.01 6.75
C GLY A 19 14.60 2.27 7.48
N GLU A 20 15.49 3.23 7.72
CA GLU A 20 15.16 4.53 8.33
C GLU A 20 14.25 5.38 7.45
N GLU A 21 14.49 5.42 6.13
CA GLU A 21 13.62 6.11 5.19
C GLU A 21 12.23 5.45 5.13
N ARG A 22 12.17 4.11 5.16
CA ARG A 22 10.89 3.40 5.26
C ARG A 22 10.17 3.72 6.57
N ALA A 23 10.90 3.80 7.67
CA ALA A 23 10.35 4.17 8.97
C ALA A 23 9.80 5.60 8.95
N ALA A 24 10.51 6.56 8.35
CA ALA A 24 10.05 7.93 8.18
C ALA A 24 8.77 8.02 7.34
N ILE A 25 8.69 7.29 6.22
CA ILE A 25 7.48 7.24 5.38
C ILE A 25 6.30 6.64 6.14
N ASN A 26 6.54 5.58 6.92
CA ASN A 26 5.50 4.99 7.77
C ASN A 26 5.06 5.95 8.87
N GLN A 27 5.97 6.76 9.39
CA GLN A 27 5.67 7.78 10.38
C GLN A 27 4.80 8.89 9.76
N GLU A 28 5.15 9.40 8.57
CA GLU A 28 4.31 10.36 7.81
C GLU A 28 2.87 9.84 7.62
N LEU A 29 2.71 8.55 7.31
CA LEU A 29 1.38 7.95 7.13
C LEU A 29 0.60 7.87 8.45
N LYS A 30 1.28 7.58 9.58
CA LYS A 30 0.67 7.55 10.92
C LYS A 30 0.29 8.95 11.40
N ASP A 31 1.14 9.94 11.16
CA ASP A 31 0.87 11.34 11.49
C ASP A 31 -0.32 11.88 10.68
N LEU A 32 -0.41 11.52 9.38
CA LEU A 32 -1.59 11.81 8.58
C LEU A 32 -2.84 11.22 9.24
N TYR A 33 -2.84 9.93 9.59
CA TYR A 33 -3.98 9.28 10.25
C TYR A 33 -4.36 9.94 11.58
N ALA A 34 -3.37 10.30 12.40
CA ALA A 34 -3.59 10.96 13.68
C ALA A 34 -4.17 12.38 13.54
N SER A 35 -3.91 13.06 12.41
CA SER A 35 -4.49 14.38 12.11
C SER A 35 -5.94 14.35 11.65
N LEU A 36 -6.49 13.17 11.34
CA LEU A 36 -7.85 13.01 10.83
C LEU A 36 -8.89 12.96 11.95
N SER A 37 -10.09 13.47 11.65
CA SER A 37 -11.29 13.27 12.46
C SER A 37 -11.70 11.79 12.48
N GLU A 38 -12.48 11.35 13.47
CA GLU A 38 -12.94 9.94 13.57
C GLU A 38 -13.68 9.46 12.30
N ALA A 39 -14.49 10.32 11.69
CA ALA A 39 -15.18 10.02 10.43
C ALA A 39 -14.18 9.79 9.28
N ASP A 40 -13.17 10.66 9.15
CA ASP A 40 -12.15 10.55 8.11
C ASP A 40 -11.17 9.39 8.38
N GLN A 41 -10.93 9.05 9.65
CA GLN A 41 -10.13 7.88 10.03
C GLN A 41 -10.82 6.58 9.59
N LYS A 42 -12.14 6.52 9.68
CA LYS A 42 -12.90 5.38 9.16
C LYS A 42 -12.75 5.28 7.64
N ASP A 43 -12.95 6.38 6.93
CA ASP A 43 -12.76 6.45 5.48
C ASP A 43 -11.33 6.08 5.05
N PHE A 44 -10.33 6.53 5.82
CA PHE A 44 -8.93 6.20 5.62
C PHE A 44 -8.69 4.70 5.74
N ASN A 45 -9.21 4.07 6.81
CA ASN A 45 -9.05 2.65 7.06
C ASN A 45 -9.72 1.80 5.97
N GLU A 46 -10.92 2.16 5.53
CA GLU A 46 -11.61 1.47 4.44
C GLU A 46 -10.83 1.55 3.13
N GLN A 47 -10.34 2.75 2.76
CA GLN A 47 -9.55 2.93 1.55
C GLN A 47 -8.19 2.22 1.64
N LEU A 48 -7.54 2.21 2.82
CA LEU A 48 -6.28 1.49 3.05
C LEU A 48 -6.47 -0.02 2.86
N GLN A 49 -7.54 -0.60 3.43
CA GLN A 49 -7.85 -2.01 3.26
C GLN A 49 -8.11 -2.37 1.79
N GLN A 50 -8.86 -1.54 1.06
CA GLN A 50 -9.09 -1.72 -0.37
C GLN A 50 -7.78 -1.65 -1.17
N PHE A 51 -6.90 -0.71 -0.85
CA PHE A 51 -5.58 -0.60 -1.48
C PHE A 51 -4.75 -1.87 -1.25
N LEU A 52 -4.63 -2.33 0.01
CA LEU A 52 -3.88 -3.53 0.36
C LEU A 52 -4.45 -4.81 -0.26
N ALA A 53 -5.78 -4.89 -0.43
CA ALA A 53 -6.42 -6.01 -1.11
C ALA A 53 -6.05 -6.03 -2.61
N LYS A 54 -6.06 -4.87 -3.27
CA LYS A 54 -5.66 -4.71 -4.68
C LYS A 54 -4.20 -5.06 -4.91
N GLU A 55 -3.30 -4.55 -4.05
CA GLU A 55 -1.86 -4.84 -4.18
C GLU A 55 -1.57 -6.33 -3.97
N ARG A 56 -2.24 -6.99 -3.00
CA ARG A 56 -2.12 -8.44 -2.80
C ARG A 56 -2.65 -9.25 -3.97
N ALA A 57 -3.79 -8.87 -4.55
CA ALA A 57 -4.34 -9.53 -5.73
C ALA A 57 -3.39 -9.41 -6.94
N ARG A 58 -2.76 -8.24 -7.10
CA ARG A 58 -1.76 -7.98 -8.14
C ARG A 58 -0.54 -8.88 -8.00
N LEU A 59 0.03 -8.98 -6.80
CA LEU A 59 1.17 -9.86 -6.51
C LEU A 59 0.85 -11.33 -6.80
N LYS A 60 -0.35 -11.79 -6.42
CA LYS A 60 -0.79 -13.16 -6.69
C LYS A 60 -0.91 -13.42 -8.21
N SER A 61 -1.54 -12.51 -8.95
CA SER A 61 -1.70 -12.63 -10.39
C SER A 61 -0.36 -12.64 -11.13
N ASP A 62 0.62 -11.85 -10.67
CA ASP A 62 1.97 -11.80 -11.25
C ASP A 62 2.71 -13.14 -11.03
N LEU A 63 2.63 -13.68 -9.81
CA LEU A 63 3.18 -14.99 -9.46
C LEU A 63 2.56 -16.14 -10.29
N GLU A 64 1.24 -16.14 -10.46
CA GLU A 64 0.53 -17.15 -11.26
C GLU A 64 0.87 -17.04 -12.75
N SER A 65 1.06 -15.83 -13.28
CA SER A 65 1.45 -15.60 -14.68
C SER A 65 2.87 -16.10 -14.97
N VAL A 66 3.82 -15.86 -14.07
CA VAL A 66 5.19 -16.37 -14.18
C VAL A 66 5.22 -17.91 -14.10
N LYS A 67 4.40 -18.50 -13.24
CA LYS A 67 4.33 -19.97 -13.09
C LYS A 67 3.64 -20.64 -14.29
N GLY A 68 2.65 -19.99 -14.91
CA GLY A 68 1.96 -20.48 -16.11
C GLY A 68 2.83 -20.50 -17.37
N MET A 69 3.86 -19.65 -17.46
CA MET A 69 4.76 -19.60 -18.62
C MET A 69 5.91 -20.63 -18.57
N GLY A 70 6.11 -21.30 -17.42
CA GLY A 70 7.11 -22.36 -17.22
C GLY A 70 6.57 -23.79 -17.31
N GLY A 71 5.26 -23.95 -17.55
CA GLY A 71 4.57 -25.24 -17.61
C GLY A 71 4.23 -25.67 -19.02
N ALA A 72 5.21 -25.71 -19.92
CA ALA A 72 5.12 -26.46 -21.17
C ALA A 72 6.01 -27.70 -21.04
N ASN A 73 5.42 -28.82 -20.63
CA ASN A 73 5.86 -30.17 -20.99
C ASN A 73 4.62 -31.04 -21.11
#